data_AF-A0A163TFQ9-F1
#
_entry.id   AF-A0A163TFQ9-F1
#
_cell.length_a   1.000
_cell.length_b   1.000
_cell.length_c   1.000
_cell.angle_alpha   90.00
_cell.angle_beta   90.00
_cell.angle_gamma   90.00
#
_symmetry.space_group_name_H-M   'P 1'
#
loop_
_entity.id
_entity.type
_entity.pdbx_description
1 polymer ?
#
loop_
_entity_poly.entity_id
_entity_poly.type
_entity_poly.pdbx_seq_one_letter_code
_entity_poly.pdbx_strand_id
1 'polypeptide(L)'
;FKWIKQNLKIRHFLGTSENAVRIQIFIALIAYILLRAAQATQTAVKQPLAFARLVRLNLMHRRTINALNTHKPPPETDTRQMTLNLNPI
;
A
#
# COMPACT_ATOMS: atom_id res chain seq x y z
N PHE A 1 -19.56 0.53 -1.92
CA PHE A 1 -19.74 -0.28 -0.69
C PHE A 1 -19.19 -1.71 -0.76
N LYS A 2 -19.46 -2.51 -1.80
CA LYS A 2 -18.96 -3.90 -1.90
C LYS A 2 -17.43 -3.99 -1.80
N TRP A 3 -16.71 -3.13 -2.51
CA TRP A 3 -15.25 -3.07 -2.48
C TRP A 3 -14.71 -2.72 -1.09
N ILE A 4 -15.28 -1.72 -0.41
CA ILE A 4 -14.91 -1.33 0.95
C ILE A 4 -15.11 -2.50 1.90
N LYS A 5 -16.27 -3.16 1.87
CA LYS A 5 -16.54 -4.35 2.71
C LYS A 5 -15.61 -5.53 2.44
N GLN A 6 -15.10 -5.68 1.20
CA GLN A 6 -14.18 -6.75 0.83
C GLN A 6 -12.71 -6.43 1.14
N ASN A 7 -12.31 -5.16 1.06
CA ASN A 7 -10.91 -4.74 1.20
C ASN A 7 -10.59 -4.21 2.60
N LEU A 8 -11.53 -3.54 3.25
CA LEU A 8 -11.49 -3.35 4.70
C LEU A 8 -12.02 -4.62 5.34
N LYS A 9 -11.15 -5.61 5.53
CA LYS A 9 -11.38 -6.63 6.56
C LYS A 9 -11.26 -5.93 7.91
N ILE A 10 -12.33 -5.29 8.37
CA ILE A 10 -12.45 -4.79 9.75
C ILE A 10 -12.53 -6.04 10.63
N ARG A 11 -11.37 -6.63 10.96
CA ARG A 11 -11.31 -7.86 11.77
C ARG A 11 -11.66 -7.56 13.21
N HIS A 12 -11.24 -6.41 13.70
CA HIS A 12 -11.59 -5.88 15.01
C HIS A 12 -11.69 -4.36 14.89
N PHE A 13 -12.80 -3.80 15.37
CA PHE A 13 -12.88 -2.37 15.59
C PHE A 13 -11.92 -2.03 16.73
N LEU A 14 -11.10 -0.99 16.57
CA LEU A 14 -10.11 -0.60 17.59
C LEU A 14 -10.78 -0.13 18.90
N GLY A 15 -12.07 0.22 18.83
CA GLY A 15 -12.96 0.42 19.96
C GLY A 15 -14.39 0.07 19.53
N THR A 16 -15.19 -0.46 20.47
CA THR A 16 -16.56 -0.94 20.22
C THR A 16 -17.65 0.08 20.54
N SER A 17 -17.29 1.26 21.04
CA SER A 17 -18.27 2.33 21.30
C SER A 17 -18.88 2.83 19.99
N GLU A 18 -20.16 3.25 20.04
CA GLU A 18 -20.88 3.70 18.85
C GLU A 18 -20.13 4.82 18.11
N ASN A 19 -19.56 5.78 18.86
CA ASN A 19 -18.77 6.86 18.30
C ASN A 19 -17.48 6.35 17.62
N ALA A 20 -16.78 5.38 18.24
CA ALA A 20 -15.58 4.80 17.66
C ALA A 20 -15.89 4.06 16.36
N VAL A 21 -17.02 3.36 16.28
CA VAL A 21 -17.48 2.69 15.05
C VAL A 21 -17.81 3.73 13.97
N ARG A 22 -18.52 4.80 14.33
CA ARG A 22 -18.89 5.88 13.40
C ARG A 22 -17.65 6.56 12.82
N ILE A 23 -16.66 6.90 13.64
CA ILE A 23 -15.38 7.47 13.22
C ILE A 23 -14.61 6.50 12.31
N GLN A 24 -14.56 5.21 12.66
CA GLN A 24 -13.87 4.21 11.84
C GLN A 24 -14.49 4.06 10.45
N ILE A 25 -15.83 4.15 10.34
CA ILE A 25 -16.52 4.18 9.05
C ILE A 25 -16.16 5.43 8.25
N PHE A 26 -16.13 6.61 8.88
CA PHE A 26 -15.72 7.84 8.18
C PHE A 26 -14.28 7.78 7.69
N ILE A 27 -13.34 7.31 8.52
CA ILE A 27 -11.93 7.11 8.13
C ILE A 27 -11.83 6.13 6.96
N ALA A 28 -12.56 5.02 7.00
CA ALA A 28 -12.62 4.05 5.91
C ALA A 28 -13.09 4.66 4.58
N LEU A 29 -14.12 5.50 4.64
CA LEU A 29 -14.65 6.19 3.47
C LEU A 29 -13.64 7.21 2.92
N ILE A 30 -13.02 8.02 3.77
CA ILE A 30 -12.00 8.99 3.37
C ILE A 30 -10.81 8.27 2.72
N ALA A 31 -10.29 7.22 3.35
CA ALA A 31 -9.18 6.43 2.80
C ALA A 31 -9.53 5.82 1.44
N TYR A 32 -10.76 5.33 1.26
CA TYR A 32 -11.22 4.81 -0.03
C TYR A 32 -11.26 5.89 -1.12
N ILE A 33 -11.76 7.07 -0.81
CA ILE A 33 -11.83 8.20 -1.75
C ILE A 33 -10.41 8.62 -2.14
N LEU A 34 -9.50 8.78 -1.17
CA LEU A 34 -8.10 9.12 -1.42
C LEU A 34 -7.42 8.08 -2.30
N LEU A 35 -7.65 6.79 -2.02
CA LEU A 35 -7.09 5.71 -2.82
C LEU A 35 -7.60 5.74 -4.26
N ARG A 36 -8.89 6.05 -4.48
CA ARG A 36 -9.47 6.18 -5.83
C ARG A 36 -9.00 7.44 -6.55
N ALA A 37 -8.86 8.55 -5.85
CA ALA A 37 -8.30 9.78 -6.41
C ALA A 37 -6.83 9.57 -6.83
N ALA A 38 -6.02 8.95 -5.95
CA ALA A 38 -4.65 8.56 -6.26
C ALA A 38 -4.57 7.55 -7.43
N GLN A 39 -5.56 6.65 -7.55
CA GLN A 39 -5.64 5.78 -8.71
C GLN A 39 -5.96 6.57 -9.99
N ALA A 40 -6.80 7.60 -9.92
CA ALA A 40 -7.19 8.40 -11.08
C ALA A 40 -6.05 9.30 -11.60
N THR A 41 -5.09 9.67 -10.75
CA THR A 41 -3.91 10.46 -11.16
C THR A 41 -2.84 9.63 -11.86
N GLN A 42 -2.98 8.31 -11.92
CA GLN A 42 -2.02 7.40 -12.54
C GLN A 42 -2.72 6.44 -13.53
N THR A 43 -2.05 6.09 -14.62
CA THR A 43 -2.59 5.17 -15.65
C THR A 43 -1.88 3.81 -15.68
N ALA A 44 -0.82 3.66 -14.90
CA ALA A 44 0.04 2.46 -14.84
C ALA A 44 -0.67 1.22 -14.28
N VAL A 45 -1.53 1.38 -13.27
CA VAL A 45 -2.22 0.29 -12.57
C VAL A 45 -3.74 0.45 -12.70
N LYS A 46 -4.30 -0.20 -13.71
CA LYS A 46 -5.75 -0.15 -14.02
C LYS A 46 -6.61 -0.90 -13.00
N GLN A 47 -6.10 -1.99 -12.42
CA GLN A 47 -6.85 -2.81 -11.47
C GLN A 47 -6.83 -2.19 -10.05
N PRO A 48 -7.99 -1.82 -9.47
CA PRO A 48 -8.03 -1.16 -8.15
C PRO A 48 -7.46 -2.00 -7.00
N LEU A 49 -7.63 -3.31 -7.06
CA LEU A 49 -7.10 -4.24 -6.04
C LEU A 49 -5.57 -4.32 -6.11
N ALA A 50 -5.00 -4.40 -7.32
CA ALA A 50 -3.57 -4.38 -7.53
C ALA A 50 -2.96 -3.05 -7.04
N PHE A 51 -3.61 -1.92 -7.34
CA PHE A 51 -3.20 -0.62 -6.85
C PHE A 51 -3.21 -0.53 -5.32
N ALA A 52 -4.30 -0.97 -4.67
CA ALA A 52 -4.40 -1.01 -3.22
C ALA A 52 -3.29 -1.86 -2.59
N ARG A 53 -2.95 -3.00 -3.20
CA ARG A 53 -1.87 -3.88 -2.74
C ARG A 53 -0.50 -3.21 -2.88
N LEU A 54 -0.24 -2.55 -4.01
CA LEU A 54 1.01 -1.82 -4.23
C LEU A 54 1.17 -0.63 -3.28
N VAL A 55 0.09 0.13 -3.04
CA VAL A 55 0.07 1.20 -2.04
C VAL A 55 0.37 0.65 -0.65
N ARG A 56 -0.23 -0.48 -0.27
CA ARG A 56 0.05 -1.14 1.01
C ARG A 56 1.51 -1.59 1.14
N LEU A 57 2.09 -2.14 0.08
CA LEU A 57 3.50 -2.58 0.07
C LEU A 57 4.48 -1.38 0.13
N ASN A 58 4.09 -0.25 -0.45
CA ASN A 58 4.89 0.96 -0.47
C ASN A 58 4.49 1.98 0.61
N LEU A 59 3.62 1.63 1.57
CA LEU A 59 3.05 2.60 2.52
C LEU A 59 4.15 3.28 3.36
N MET A 60 5.20 2.53 3.70
CA MET A 60 6.36 3.01 4.46
C MET A 60 7.50 3.52 3.56
N HIS A 61 7.34 3.44 2.23
CA HIS A 61 8.33 3.85 1.27
C HIS A 61 7.91 5.19 0.64
N ARG A 62 8.75 6.22 0.74
CA ARG A 62 8.50 7.51 0.08
C ARG A 62 8.69 7.35 -1.44
N ARG A 63 7.65 6.93 -2.14
CA ARG A 63 7.61 6.78 -3.60
C ARG A 63 6.48 7.57 -4.23
N THR A 64 6.69 8.02 -5.47
CA THR A 64 5.64 8.64 -6.27
C THR A 64 4.62 7.57 -6.71
N ILE A 65 3.35 7.97 -6.81
CA ILE A 65 2.23 7.08 -7.15
C ILE A 65 2.43 6.43 -8.54
N ASN A 66 3.12 7.12 -9.44
CA ASN A 66 3.44 6.64 -10.79
C ASN A 66 4.54 5.56 -10.83
N ALA A 67 5.36 5.45 -9.77
CA ALA A 67 6.51 4.54 -9.69
C ALA A 67 6.27 3.36 -8.73
N LEU A 68 5.01 3.05 -8.40
CA LEU A 68 4.68 1.96 -7.48
C LEU A 68 5.04 0.57 -8.03
N ASN A 69 5.15 0.42 -9.35
CA ASN A 69 5.46 -0.85 -10.02
C ASN A 69 6.94 -1.00 -10.42
N THR A 70 7.80 -0.02 -10.13
CA THR A 70 9.23 -0.14 -10.46
C THR A 70 9.96 -0.88 -9.33
N HIS A 71 10.71 -1.93 -9.67
CA HIS A 71 11.66 -2.51 -8.71
C HIS A 71 12.75 -1.48 -8.42
N LYS A 72 13.17 -1.35 -7.15
CA LYS A 72 14.36 -0.53 -6.83
C LYS A 72 15.52 -1.17 -7.59
N PRO A 73 16.33 -0.42 -8.36
CA PRO A 73 17.54 -0.99 -8.92
C PRO A 73 18.39 -1.57 -7.79
N PRO A 74 19.11 -2.68 -8.01
CA PRO A 74 20.06 -3.19 -7.05
C PRO A 74 20.94 -2.04 -6.54
N PRO A 75 21.28 -1.98 -5.24
CA PRO A 75 22.26 -1.02 -4.77
C PRO A 75 23.51 -1.15 -5.64
N GLU A 76 24.06 -0.03 -6.10
CA GLU A 76 25.30 -0.03 -6.88
C GLU A 76 26.37 -0.76 -6.05
N THR A 77 26.91 -1.84 -6.62
CA THR A 77 27.95 -2.63 -5.98
C THR A 77 29.19 -1.77 -5.86
N ASP A 78 29.46 -1.23 -4.69
CA ASP A 78 30.72 -0.54 -4.44
C ASP A 78 31.84 -1.58 -4.53
N THR A 79 32.74 -1.43 -5.50
CA THR A 79 33.91 -2.30 -5.70
C THR A 79 34.81 -2.41 -4.45
N ARG A 80 34.65 -1.51 -3.47
CA ARG A 80 35.35 -1.55 -2.18
C ARG A 80 34.62 -2.38 -1.10
N GLN A 81 33.41 -2.86 -1.38
CA GLN A 81 32.66 -3.73 -0.48
C GLN A 81 33.08 -5.19 -0.68
N MET A 82 33.43 -5.85 0.43
CA MET A 82 33.67 -7.29 0.45
C MET A 82 32.34 -8.02 0.24
N THR A 83 32.27 -8.88 -0.77
CA THR A 83 31.06 -9.68 -1.05
C THR A 83 30.95 -10.82 -0.04
N LEU A 84 29.87 -10.82 0.75
CA LEU A 84 29.55 -11.95 1.63
C LEU A 84 29.00 -13.09 0.77
N ASN A 85 29.88 -13.97 0.29
CA ASN A 85 29.48 -15.14 -0.48
C ASN A 85 28.89 -16.21 0.43
N LEU A 86 27.58 -16.12 0.67
CA LEU A 86 26.83 -17.15 1.36
C LEU A 86 26.58 -18.29 0.38
N ASN A 87 27.44 -19.30 0.38
CA ASN A 87 27.17 -20.56 -0.32
C ASN A 87 25.88 -21.17 0.25
N PRO A 88 24.88 -21.53 -0.57
CA PRO A 88 23.75 -22.31 -0.09
C PRO A 88 24.23 -23.71 0.29
N ILE A 89 23.88 -24.16 1.50
CA ILE A 89 24.05 -25.54 1.98
C ILE A 89 23.08 -26.45 1.23
#